data_AF-A0A354WN49-F1
#
_entry.id   AF-A0A354WN49-F1
#
_cell.length_a   1.000
_cell.length_b   1.000
_cell.length_c   1.000
_cell.angle_alpha   90.00
_cell.angle_beta   90.00
_cell.angle_gamma   90.00
#
_symmetry.space_group_name_H-M   'P 1'
#
loop_
_entity.id
_entity.type
_entity.pdbx_description
1 polymer ?
#
loop_
_entity_poly.entity_id
_entity_poly.type
_entity_poly.pdbx_seq_one_letter_code
_entity_poly.pdbx_strand_id
1 'polypeptide(L)' 'RQIAMYLIRKLTNLSLPDIGKEFARDHSTVLYAIRKVEVALKNGDTTMQNNIRDITANINSCL' A
#
# COMPACT_ATOMS: atom_id res chain seq x y z
N ARG A 1 4.94 3.74 5.23
CA ARG A 1 4.99 4.31 3.85
C ARG A 1 4.67 3.26 2.77
N GLN A 2 5.36 2.11 2.71
CA GLN A 2 5.13 1.09 1.67
C GLN A 2 3.71 0.51 1.71
N ILE A 3 3.23 0.12 2.90
CA ILE A 3 1.85 -0.36 3.12
C ILE A 3 0.82 0.70 2.69
N ALA A 4 1.05 1.97 3.01
CA ALA A 4 0.15 3.05 2.60
C ALA A 4 0.07 3.22 1.08
N MET A 5 1.20 3.18 0.37
CA MET A 5 1.23 3.21 -1.10
C MET A 5 0.49 2.02 -1.73
N TYR A 6 0.65 0.83 -1.14
CA TYR A 6 -0.09 -0.37 -1.55
C TYR A 6 -1.60 -0.22 -1.32
N LEU A 7 -2.01 0.23 -0.13
CA LEU A 7 -3.42 0.41 0.23
C LEU A 7 -4.09 1.47 -0.62
N ILE A 8 -3.47 2.62 -0.85
CA ILE A 8 -4.02 3.67 -1.72
C ILE A 8 -4.25 3.12 -3.13
N ARG A 9 -3.31 2.34 -3.68
CA ARG A 9 -3.47 1.71 -5.00
C ARG A 9 -4.60 0.68 -5.05
N LYS A 10 -4.89 0.02 -3.93
CA LYS A 10 -5.94 -1.01 -3.78
C LYS A 10 -7.32 -0.43 -3.50
N LEU A 11 -7.39 0.67 -2.75
CA LEU A 11 -8.63 1.32 -2.31
C LEU A 11 -9.07 2.46 -3.22
N THR A 12 -8.17 2.96 -4.08
CA THR A 12 -8.46 4.06 -5.03
C THR A 12 -8.03 3.69 -6.44
N ASN A 13 -8.57 4.41 -7.43
CA ASN A 13 -8.18 4.28 -8.84
C ASN A 13 -7.04 5.23 -9.24
N LEU A 14 -6.25 5.72 -8.29
CA LEU A 14 -5.13 6.62 -8.59
C LEU A 14 -4.02 5.92 -9.38
N SER A 15 -3.39 6.67 -10.28
CA SER A 15 -2.26 6.19 -11.07
C SER A 15 -0.97 6.16 -10.23
N LEU A 16 0.05 5.41 -10.66
CA LEU A 16 1.35 5.38 -9.96
C LEU A 16 2.02 6.76 -9.86
N PRO A 17 1.98 7.61 -10.91
CA PRO A 17 2.43 9.00 -10.83
C PRO A 17 1.66 9.83 -9.79
N ASP A 18 0.33 9.72 -9.73
CA ASP A 18 -0.49 10.50 -8.80
C ASP A 18 -0.19 10.11 -7.35
N ILE A 19 -0.09 8.80 -7.08
CA ILE A 19 0.34 8.30 -5.77
C ILE A 19 1.76 8.82 -5.46
N GLY A 20 2.67 8.80 -6.42
CA GLY A 20 4.03 9.33 -6.25
C GLY A 20 4.03 10.80 -5.85
N LYS A 21 3.18 11.61 -6.48
CA LYS A 21 2.99 13.03 -6.19
C LYS A 21 2.55 13.25 -4.75
N GLU A 22 1.55 12.50 -4.26
CA GLU A 22 1.08 12.58 -2.86
C GLU A 22 2.17 12.23 -1.84
N PHE A 23 3.10 11.33 -2.19
CA PHE A 23 4.19 10.95 -1.31
C PHE A 23 5.49 11.74 -1.52
N ALA A 24 5.50 12.72 -2.43
CA ALA A 24 6.70 13.42 -2.91
C ALA A 24 7.81 12.43 -3.33
N ARG A 25 7.44 11.40 -4.10
CA ARG A 25 8.32 10.33 -4.58
C ARG A 25 8.11 10.08 -6.06
N ASP A 26 9.15 9.55 -6.71
CA ASP A 26 9.01 9.08 -8.08
C ASP A 26 8.08 7.86 -8.16
N HIS A 27 7.33 7.76 -9.26
CA HIS A 27 6.41 6.65 -9.53
C HIS A 27 7.09 5.26 -9.46
N SER A 28 8.38 5.16 -9.81
CA SER A 28 9.15 3.92 -9.66
C SER A 28 9.32 3.49 -8.20
N THR A 29 9.39 4.44 -7.26
CA THR A 29 9.42 4.16 -5.82
C THR A 29 8.09 3.58 -5.33
N VAL A 30 6.98 4.10 -5.87
CA VAL A 30 5.63 3.57 -5.59
C VAL A 30 5.51 2.15 -6.13
N LEU A 31 5.96 1.91 -7.36
CA LEU A 31 5.98 0.57 -7.95
C LEU A 31 6.80 -0.42 -7.11
N TYR A 32 8.00 -0.01 -6.67
CA TYR A 32 8.84 -0.83 -5.80
C TYR A 32 8.15 -1.13 -4.48
N ALA A 33 7.53 -0.13 -3.85
CA ALA A 33 6.81 -0.29 -2.59
C ALA A 33 5.65 -1.29 -2.72
N ILE A 34 4.85 -1.19 -3.79
CA ILE A 34 3.74 -2.11 -4.06
C ILE A 34 4.27 -3.54 -4.21
N ARG A 35 5.26 -3.75 -5.08
CA ARG A 35 5.86 -5.08 -5.31
C ARG A 35 6.43 -5.69 -4.03
N LYS A 36 7.11 -4.87 -3.22
CA LYS A 36 7.69 -5.34 -1.95
C LYS A 36 6.61 -5.85 -0.99
N VAL A 37 5.48 -5.14 -0.90
CA VAL A 37 4.34 -5.58 -0.08
C VAL A 37 3.74 -6.86 -0.63
N GLU A 38 3.52 -6.96 -1.94
CA GLU A 38 2.97 -8.17 -2.58
C GLU A 38 3.87 -9.41 -2.37
N VAL A 39 5.18 -9.24 -2.50
CA VAL A 39 6.15 -10.31 -2.25
C VAL A 39 6.11 -10.74 -0.77
N ALA A 40 6.08 -9.80 0.17
CA ALA A 40 5.98 -10.12 1.59
C ALA A 40 4.69 -10.90 1.92
N LEU A 41 3.56 -10.48 1.33
CA LEU A 41 2.28 -11.18 1.46
C LEU A 41 2.35 -12.60 0.87
N LYS A 42 2.95 -12.76 -0.30
CA LYS A 42 3.13 -14.07 -0.96
C LYS A 42 4.04 -15.00 -0.15
N ASN A 43 5.04 -14.44 0.53
CA ASN A 43 5.96 -15.18 1.39
C ASN A 43 5.36 -15.53 2.77
N GLY A 44 4.12 -15.11 3.04
CA GLY A 44 3.44 -15.41 4.30
C GLY A 44 3.93 -14.58 5.49
N ASP A 45 4.43 -13.35 5.25
CA ASP A 45 4.79 -12.43 6.33
C ASP A 45 3.54 -12.04 7.14
N THR A 46 3.35 -12.69 8.28
CA THR A 46 2.20 -12.49 9.18
C THR A 46 2.17 -11.08 9.75
N THR A 47 3.32 -10.44 9.95
CA THR A 47 3.39 -9.07 10.46
C THR A 47 2.87 -8.10 9.42
N MET A 48 3.27 -8.24 8.16
CA MET A 48 2.73 -7.42 7.07
C MET A 48 1.23 -7.66 6.86
N GLN A 49 0.78 -8.91 6.91
CA GLN A 49 -0.64 -9.27 6.78
C GLN A 49 -1.49 -8.63 7.88
N ASN A 50 -1.08 -8.73 9.14
CA ASN A 50 -1.80 -8.14 10.27
C ASN A 50 -1.87 -6.62 10.14
N ASN A 51 -0.75 -5.95 9.83
CA ASN A 51 -0.74 -4.50 9.63
C ASN A 51 -1.70 -4.05 8.51
N ILE A 52 -1.71 -4.76 7.38
CA ILE A 52 -2.63 -4.46 6.27
C ILE A 52 -4.08 -4.64 6.71
N ARG A 53 -4.38 -5.74 7.41
CA ARG A 53 -5.73 -6.04 7.89
C ARG A 53 -6.23 -4.97 8.87
N ASP A 54 -5.41 -4.60 9.84
CA ASP A 54 -5.78 -3.66 10.89
C ASP A 54 -5.98 -2.24 10.34
N ILE A 55 -5.09 -1.79 9.44
CA ILE A 55 -5.24 -0.49 8.78
C ILE A 55 -6.50 -0.48 7.90
N THR A 56 -6.75 -1.57 7.16
CA THR A 56 -7.95 -1.68 6.31
C THR A 56 -9.23 -1.69 7.13
N ALA A 57 -9.25 -2.41 8.26
CA ALA A 57 -10.38 -2.44 9.18
C ALA A 57 -10.67 -1.04 9.76
N ASN A 58 -9.62 -0.31 10.15
CA ASN A 58 -9.75 1.06 10.67
C ASN A 58 -10.22 2.07 9.62
N ILE A 59 -9.83 1.91 8.35
CA ILE A 59 -10.34 2.78 7.27
C ILE A 59 -11.83 2.52 7.04
N ASN A 60 -12.24 1.26 7.02
CA ASN A 60 -13.64 0.88 6.81
C ASN A 60 -14.55 1.18 8.01
N SER A 61 -14.02 1.22 9.24
CA SER A 61 -14.80 1.60 10.42
C SER A 61 -15.03 3.12 10.52
N CYS A 62 -14.31 3.91 9.72
CA CYS A 62 -14.42 5.37 9.66
C CYS A 62 -15.33 5.84 8.50
N LEU A 63 -15.78 4.93 7.64
CA LEU A 63 -16.77 5.14 6.58
C LEU A 63 -18.15 4.65 7.03
#